data_AF-A0A5C3LXY1-F1
#
_entry.id   AF-A0A5C3LXY1-F1
#
_cell.length_a   1.000
_cell.length_b   1.000
_cell.length_c   1.000
_cell.angle_alpha   90.00
_cell.angle_beta   90.00
_cell.angle_gamma   90.00
#
_symmetry.space_group_name_H-M   'P 1'
#
loop_
_entity.id
_entity.type
_entity.pdbx_description
1 polymer ?
#
loop_
_entity_poly.entity_id
_entity_poly.type
_entity_poly.pdbx_seq_one_letter_code
_entity_poly.pdbx_strand_id
1 'polypeptide(L)'
;MHGQGGGDASGAASSVFSFPLSDVERKAEHHAILCTVGFLICLPIGVLVARYTRTLPYRWFYAHWIIQLVISGPIIFAGWSMGYMTTNMLEQGHFIDPHEKIGLSLLILYIIQLFMGAFVHFFKFPSLFGGLRAPHNYFHVFLGLIIFILAAFQVHYGLYTEWAFATGGLHVVPDSAKHAWMALIIVSAFTRSSLPQ
;
A
#
# COMPACT_ATOMS: atom_id res chain seq x y z
N MET A 1 55.19 6.80 44.42
CA MET A 1 55.52 6.41 43.03
C MET A 1 54.36 5.54 42.54
N HIS A 2 53.31 6.15 41.98
CA HIS A 2 53.08 6.36 40.54
C HIS A 2 53.00 5.05 39.74
N GLY A 3 51.82 4.79 39.17
CA GLY A 3 51.56 3.65 38.27
C GLY A 3 50.07 3.54 37.88
N GLN A 4 49.55 4.55 37.17
CA GLN A 4 48.30 4.45 36.41
C GLN A 4 48.48 3.47 35.24
N GLY A 5 47.51 2.59 35.03
CA GLY A 5 47.40 1.74 33.85
C GLY A 5 45.97 1.76 33.34
N GLY A 6 45.51 2.93 32.87
CA GLY A 6 44.27 3.07 32.12
C GLY A 6 44.49 2.60 30.69
N GLY A 7 44.02 1.39 30.38
CA GLY A 7 43.92 0.90 29.02
C GLY A 7 42.57 1.31 28.44
N ASP A 8 42.53 2.48 27.81
CA ASP A 8 41.40 2.87 26.97
C ASP A 8 41.41 2.00 25.71
N ALA A 9 40.56 0.98 25.71
CA ALA A 9 40.23 0.24 24.50
C ALA A 9 39.44 1.16 23.57
N SER A 10 40.18 1.91 22.74
CA SER A 10 39.65 2.64 21.61
C SER A 10 38.95 1.65 20.69
N GLY A 11 37.62 1.58 20.77
CA GLY A 11 36.78 0.83 19.85
C GLY A 11 37.04 1.33 18.44
N ALA A 12 37.77 0.54 17.66
CA ALA A 12 37.85 0.74 16.22
C ALA A 12 36.44 0.60 15.67
N ALA A 13 35.82 1.73 15.33
CA ALA A 13 34.60 1.74 14.55
C ALA A 13 34.95 1.08 13.21
N SER A 14 34.54 -0.17 13.04
CA SER A 14 34.55 -0.85 11.74
C SER A 14 33.77 0.05 10.80
N SER A 15 34.46 0.73 9.89
CA SER A 15 33.81 1.47 8.81
C SER A 15 33.13 0.43 7.92
N VAL A 16 31.88 0.12 8.22
CA VAL A 16 31.04 -0.73 7.38
C VAL A 16 30.95 0.00 6.05
N PHE A 17 31.57 -0.56 5.01
CA PHE A 17 31.43 -0.04 3.65
C PHE A 17 29.95 -0.16 3.26
N SER A 18 29.20 0.95 3.30
CA SER A 18 27.84 1.01 2.76
C SER A 18 27.90 1.50 1.33
N PHE A 19 27.45 0.66 0.39
CA PHE A 19 27.27 1.09 -0.99
C PHE A 19 25.98 1.92 -1.10
N PRO A 20 25.95 2.97 -1.94
CA PRO A 20 24.71 3.68 -2.22
C PRO A 20 23.78 2.79 -3.07
N LEU A 21 22.46 2.98 -2.91
CA LEU A 21 21.47 2.36 -3.79
C LEU A 21 21.72 2.76 -5.24
N SER A 22 21.66 1.78 -6.13
CA SER A 22 21.59 2.00 -7.58
C SER A 22 20.32 2.75 -7.97
N ASP A 23 20.27 3.30 -9.18
CA ASP A 23 19.09 4.02 -9.63
C ASP A 23 17.86 3.12 -9.82
N VAL A 24 18.07 1.85 -10.18
CA VAL A 24 17.01 0.83 -10.23
C VAL A 24 16.46 0.57 -8.84
N GLU A 25 17.32 0.32 -7.86
CA GLU A 25 16.91 0.09 -6.46
C GLU A 25 16.17 1.30 -5.88
N ARG A 26 16.63 2.53 -6.19
CA ARG A 26 15.98 3.76 -5.74
C ARG A 26 14.57 3.90 -6.30
N LYS A 27 14.35 3.51 -7.56
CA LYS A 27 13.00 3.53 -8.16
C LYS A 27 12.12 2.43 -7.58
N ALA A 28 12.65 1.23 -7.39
CA ALA A 28 11.96 0.13 -6.75
C ALA A 28 11.56 0.48 -5.30
N GLU A 29 12.45 1.18 -4.56
CA GLU A 29 12.18 1.67 -3.21
C GLU A 29 11.05 2.69 -3.20
N HIS A 30 11.12 3.72 -4.07
CA HIS A 30 10.04 4.70 -4.18
C HIS A 30 8.71 4.07 -4.60
N HIS A 31 8.74 3.09 -5.52
CA HIS A 31 7.57 2.28 -5.86
C HIS A 31 6.98 1.59 -4.62
N ALA A 32 7.81 0.87 -3.87
CA ALA A 32 7.38 0.15 -2.68
C ALA A 32 6.77 1.08 -1.62
N ILE A 33 7.40 2.22 -1.36
CA ILE A 33 6.92 3.23 -0.40
C ILE A 33 5.58 3.81 -0.86
N LEU A 34 5.51 4.33 -2.08
CA LEU A 34 4.31 5.00 -2.59
C LEU A 34 3.13 4.04 -2.71
N CYS A 35 3.34 2.82 -3.21
CA CYS A 35 2.29 1.80 -3.29
C CYS A 35 1.80 1.37 -1.90
N THR A 36 2.70 1.20 -0.93
CA THR A 36 2.33 0.87 0.46
C THR A 36 1.53 2.01 1.09
N VAL A 37 2.00 3.26 0.96
CA VAL A 37 1.30 4.44 1.49
C VAL A 37 -0.08 4.59 0.83
N GLY A 38 -0.14 4.52 -0.50
CA GLY A 38 -1.39 4.64 -1.23
C GLY A 38 -2.40 3.56 -0.83
N PHE A 39 -2.03 2.29 -1.00
CA PHE A 39 -2.98 1.17 -0.85
C PHE A 39 -3.22 0.72 0.60
N LEU A 40 -2.20 0.73 1.46
CA LEU A 40 -2.32 0.17 2.82
C LEU A 40 -2.46 1.24 3.91
N ILE A 41 -2.33 2.52 3.57
CA ILE A 41 -2.51 3.63 4.53
C ILE A 41 -3.63 4.55 4.09
N CYS A 42 -3.49 5.23 2.95
CA CYS A 42 -4.46 6.25 2.53
C CYS A 42 -5.84 5.65 2.23
N LEU A 43 -5.91 4.55 1.46
CA LEU A 43 -7.20 3.91 1.16
C LEU A 43 -7.93 3.41 2.43
N PRO A 44 -7.29 2.69 3.37
CA PRO A 44 -7.92 2.32 4.64
C PRO A 44 -8.36 3.52 5.47
N ILE A 45 -7.56 4.59 5.55
CA ILE A 45 -7.97 5.83 6.23
C ILE A 45 -9.26 6.38 5.62
N GLY A 46 -9.36 6.44 4.29
CA GLY A 46 -10.58 6.87 3.60
C GLY A 46 -11.80 6.02 3.96
N VAL A 47 -11.64 4.71 4.12
CA VAL A 47 -12.70 3.80 4.58
C VAL A 47 -13.08 4.05 6.04
N LEU A 48 -12.10 4.23 6.93
CA LEU A 48 -12.34 4.50 8.35
C LEU A 48 -13.03 5.85 8.55
N VAL A 49 -12.62 6.89 7.83
CA VAL A 49 -13.29 8.20 7.84
C VAL A 49 -14.75 8.03 7.42
N ALA A 50 -15.03 7.34 6.31
CA ALA A 50 -16.40 7.08 5.87
C ALA A 50 -17.24 6.30 6.90
N ARG A 51 -16.60 5.37 7.62
CA ARG A 51 -17.23 4.53 8.65
C ARG A 51 -17.58 5.35 9.89
N TYR A 52 -16.61 6.04 10.48
CA TYR A 52 -16.79 6.73 11.76
C TYR A 52 -17.55 8.06 11.65
N THR A 53 -17.59 8.66 10.45
CA THR A 53 -18.32 9.92 10.22
C THR A 53 -19.68 9.71 9.56
N ARG A 54 -20.16 8.47 9.44
CA ARG A 54 -21.38 8.14 8.68
C ARG A 54 -22.65 8.78 9.22
N THR A 55 -22.67 9.17 10.50
CA THR A 55 -23.78 9.90 11.16
C THR A 55 -23.71 11.41 10.97
N LEU A 56 -22.57 11.94 10.49
CA LEU A 56 -22.44 13.35 10.17
C LEU A 56 -23.07 13.62 8.79
N PRO A 57 -24.03 14.56 8.68
CA PRO A 57 -24.73 14.81 7.43
C PRO A 57 -23.74 15.25 6.32
N TYR A 58 -23.85 14.58 5.16
CA TYR A 58 -23.22 14.89 3.87
C TYR A 58 -21.69 14.99 3.78
N ARG A 59 -20.94 15.00 4.89
CA ARG A 59 -19.48 15.16 4.85
C ARG A 59 -18.70 13.87 4.62
N TRP A 60 -19.25 12.73 5.07
CA TRP A 60 -18.53 11.45 5.00
C TRP A 60 -18.23 11.03 3.56
N PHE A 61 -19.16 11.26 2.62
CA PHE A 61 -18.95 10.90 1.21
C PHE A 61 -17.87 11.77 0.58
N TYR A 62 -17.94 13.11 0.74
CA TYR A 62 -16.91 13.99 0.20
C TYR A 62 -15.54 13.72 0.81
N ALA A 63 -15.46 13.51 2.12
CA ALA A 63 -14.21 13.17 2.79
C ALA A 63 -13.64 11.83 2.25
N HIS A 64 -14.48 10.80 2.16
CA HIS A 64 -14.10 9.51 1.56
C HIS A 64 -13.60 9.69 0.13
N TRP A 65 -14.39 10.36 -0.71
CA TRP A 65 -14.08 10.61 -2.11
C TRP A 65 -12.77 11.37 -2.31
N ILE A 66 -12.54 12.42 -1.53
CA ILE A 66 -11.29 13.20 -1.57
C ILE A 66 -10.11 12.32 -1.18
N ILE A 67 -10.23 11.53 -0.11
CA ILE A 67 -9.14 10.65 0.32
C ILE A 67 -8.85 9.58 -0.74
N GLN A 68 -9.88 8.92 -1.27
CA GLN A 68 -9.69 7.87 -2.28
C GLN A 68 -9.15 8.47 -3.58
N LEU A 69 -9.86 9.41 -4.21
CA LEU A 69 -9.49 9.87 -5.55
C LEU A 69 -8.37 10.91 -5.54
N VAL A 70 -8.54 11.98 -4.76
CA VAL A 70 -7.69 13.19 -4.86
C VAL A 70 -6.36 13.01 -4.16
N ILE A 71 -6.34 12.30 -3.02
CA ILE A 71 -5.11 12.05 -2.25
C ILE A 71 -4.47 10.73 -2.67
N SER A 72 -5.20 9.61 -2.59
CA SER A 72 -4.61 8.30 -2.83
C SER A 72 -4.31 8.06 -4.31
N GLY A 73 -5.16 8.57 -5.22
CA GLY A 73 -4.98 8.43 -6.67
C GLY A 73 -3.58 8.84 -7.14
N PRO A 74 -3.15 10.11 -6.99
CA PRO A 74 -1.83 10.56 -7.41
C PRO A 74 -0.68 9.75 -6.80
N ILE A 75 -0.78 9.37 -5.52
CA ILE A 75 0.23 8.56 -4.82
C ILE A 75 0.34 7.17 -5.45
N ILE A 76 -0.80 6.51 -5.69
CA ILE A 76 -0.85 5.18 -6.30
C ILE A 76 -0.33 5.21 -7.73
N PHE A 77 -0.75 6.19 -8.54
CA PHE A 77 -0.27 6.33 -9.92
C PHE A 77 1.23 6.63 -9.97
N ALA A 78 1.75 7.46 -9.07
CA ALA A 78 3.18 7.71 -8.95
C ALA A 78 3.94 6.46 -8.50
N GLY A 79 3.42 5.71 -7.52
CA GLY A 79 4.03 4.45 -7.10
C GLY A 79 4.07 3.43 -8.24
N TRP A 80 2.96 3.22 -8.93
CA TRP A 80 2.88 2.31 -10.06
C TRP A 80 3.81 2.72 -11.22
N SER A 81 3.91 4.02 -11.54
CA SER A 81 4.81 4.50 -12.59
C SER A 81 6.28 4.25 -12.26
N MET A 82 6.67 4.37 -10.99
CA MET A 82 8.04 4.04 -10.55
C MET A 82 8.35 2.54 -10.72
N GLY A 83 7.35 1.67 -10.50
CA GLY A 83 7.46 0.23 -10.77
C GLY A 83 7.66 -0.04 -12.26
N TYR A 84 6.81 0.55 -13.11
CA TYR A 84 6.95 0.48 -14.57
C TYR A 84 8.32 0.99 -15.03
N MET A 85 8.82 2.10 -14.49
CA MET A 85 10.15 2.60 -14.82
C MET A 85 11.26 1.64 -14.38
N THR A 86 11.10 0.96 -13.25
CA THR A 86 12.05 -0.05 -12.76
C THR A 86 12.16 -1.20 -13.77
N THR A 87 11.02 -1.74 -14.22
CA THR A 87 10.97 -2.80 -15.26
C THR A 87 11.61 -2.35 -16.57
N ASN A 88 11.38 -1.11 -17.01
CA ASN A 88 12.04 -0.57 -18.21
C ASN A 88 13.56 -0.57 -18.09
N MET A 89 14.10 -0.19 -16.93
CA MET A 89 15.55 -0.14 -16.70
C MET A 89 16.19 -1.52 -16.61
N LEU A 90 15.41 -2.54 -16.22
CA LEU A 90 15.87 -3.92 -16.19
C LEU A 90 15.87 -4.59 -17.57
N GLU A 91 15.21 -3.99 -18.57
CA GLU A 91 15.11 -4.48 -19.95
C GLU A 91 14.56 -5.92 -20.08
N GLN A 92 13.77 -6.36 -19.10
CA GLN A 92 13.21 -7.74 -19.06
C GLN A 92 11.88 -7.88 -19.82
N GLY A 93 11.29 -6.76 -20.27
CA GLY A 93 9.92 -6.69 -20.80
C GLY A 93 8.89 -6.46 -19.70
N HIS A 94 7.68 -6.04 -20.08
CA HIS A 94 6.62 -5.66 -19.12
C HIS A 94 5.53 -6.72 -18.96
N PHE A 95 5.02 -6.80 -17.73
CA PHE A 95 3.94 -7.67 -17.27
C PHE A 95 4.23 -9.15 -17.51
N ILE A 96 5.46 -9.57 -17.20
CA ILE A 96 5.91 -10.96 -17.41
C ILE A 96 5.83 -11.75 -16.11
N ASP A 97 6.34 -11.20 -15.01
CA ASP A 97 6.33 -11.85 -13.70
C ASP A 97 4.95 -11.71 -12.99
N PRO A 98 4.72 -12.49 -11.92
CA PRO A 98 3.47 -12.43 -11.16
C PRO A 98 3.22 -11.10 -10.45
N HIS A 99 4.25 -10.42 -9.94
CA HIS A 99 4.11 -9.13 -9.25
C HIS A 99 3.59 -8.07 -10.21
N GLU A 100 4.16 -7.95 -11.40
CA GLU A 100 3.73 -6.97 -12.40
C GLU A 100 2.29 -7.21 -12.88
N LYS A 101 1.95 -8.47 -13.17
CA LYS A 101 0.58 -8.85 -13.63
C LYS A 101 -0.47 -8.55 -12.57
N ILE A 102 -0.21 -8.95 -11.32
CA ILE A 102 -1.16 -8.72 -10.23
C ILE A 102 -1.18 -7.23 -9.85
N GLY A 103 -0.05 -6.54 -9.89
CA GLY A 103 0.05 -5.09 -9.68
C GLY A 103 -0.76 -4.28 -10.70
N LEU A 104 -0.68 -4.63 -11.99
CA LEU A 104 -1.53 -4.04 -13.03
C LEU A 104 -3.01 -4.35 -12.79
N SER A 105 -3.33 -5.60 -12.45
CA SER A 105 -4.70 -6.00 -12.12
C SER A 105 -5.24 -5.18 -10.95
N LEU A 106 -4.45 -5.00 -9.89
CA LEU A 106 -4.80 -4.20 -8.72
C LEU A 106 -5.07 -2.73 -9.07
N LEU A 107 -4.25 -2.14 -9.95
CA LEU A 107 -4.48 -0.77 -10.44
C LEU A 107 -5.80 -0.66 -11.23
N ILE A 108 -6.09 -1.63 -12.10
CA ILE A 108 -7.35 -1.67 -12.86
C ILE A 108 -8.54 -1.80 -11.90
N LEU A 109 -8.47 -2.71 -10.93
CA LEU A 109 -9.53 -2.87 -9.92
C LEU A 109 -9.74 -1.58 -9.12
N TYR A 110 -8.67 -0.88 -8.76
CA TYR A 110 -8.74 0.41 -8.07
C TYR A 110 -9.48 1.47 -8.92
N ILE A 111 -9.18 1.57 -10.22
CA ILE A 111 -9.88 2.47 -11.13
C ILE A 111 -11.37 2.10 -11.24
N ILE A 112 -11.69 0.81 -11.39
CA ILE A 112 -13.07 0.32 -11.41
C ILE A 112 -13.80 0.69 -10.10
N GLN A 113 -13.14 0.55 -8.95
CA GLN A 113 -13.69 0.88 -7.65
C GLN A 113 -14.03 2.38 -7.53
N LEU A 114 -13.21 3.27 -8.09
CA LEU A 114 -13.47 4.72 -8.13
C LEU A 114 -14.71 5.04 -9.00
N PHE A 115 -14.78 4.49 -10.21
CA PHE A 115 -15.94 4.67 -11.09
C PHE A 115 -17.22 4.12 -10.48
N MET A 116 -17.14 2.93 -9.88
CA MET A 116 -18.27 2.34 -9.20
C MET A 116 -18.70 3.18 -7.99
N GLY A 117 -17.76 3.71 -7.21
CA GLY A 117 -18.04 4.59 -6.08
C GLY A 117 -18.80 5.85 -6.50
N ALA A 118 -18.39 6.48 -7.61
CA ALA A 118 -19.14 7.57 -8.23
C ALA A 118 -20.53 7.09 -8.67
N PHE A 119 -20.59 5.98 -9.39
CA PHE A 119 -21.84 5.45 -9.92
C PHE A 119 -22.89 5.18 -8.83
N VAL A 120 -22.50 4.52 -7.74
CA VAL A 120 -23.36 4.23 -6.57
C VAL A 120 -23.96 5.51 -5.97
N HIS A 121 -23.18 6.60 -5.95
CA HIS A 121 -23.59 7.85 -5.31
C HIS A 121 -24.40 8.77 -6.23
N PHE A 122 -24.12 8.77 -7.52
CA PHE A 122 -24.82 9.62 -8.49
C PHE A 122 -26.03 8.93 -9.15
N PHE A 123 -26.06 7.60 -9.21
CA PHE A 123 -27.15 6.82 -9.83
C PHE A 123 -27.83 5.90 -8.82
N LYS A 124 -28.98 6.32 -8.31
CA LYS A 124 -29.78 5.54 -7.35
C LYS A 124 -30.72 4.57 -8.08
N PHE A 125 -30.32 3.31 -8.21
CA PHE A 125 -31.23 2.26 -8.66
C PHE A 125 -32.27 1.93 -7.58
N PRO A 126 -33.48 1.52 -7.97
CA PRO A 126 -34.48 1.04 -7.01
C PRO A 126 -33.93 -0.16 -6.24
N SER A 127 -34.21 -0.22 -4.94
CA SER A 127 -33.95 -1.43 -4.18
C SER A 127 -34.82 -2.55 -4.73
N LEU A 128 -34.24 -3.72 -4.96
CA LEU A 128 -34.96 -4.91 -5.43
C LEU A 128 -35.96 -5.44 -4.37
N PHE A 129 -35.73 -5.12 -3.08
CA PHE A 129 -36.59 -5.53 -1.97
C PHE A 129 -36.69 -4.41 -0.93
N GLY A 130 -37.85 -4.26 -0.29
CA GLY A 130 -38.06 -3.25 0.76
C GLY A 130 -37.02 -3.36 1.88
N GLY A 131 -36.34 -2.25 2.19
CA GLY A 131 -35.34 -2.17 3.28
C GLY A 131 -33.89 -2.54 2.91
N LEU A 132 -33.63 -3.12 1.74
CA LEU A 132 -32.26 -3.42 1.29
C LEU A 132 -31.62 -2.23 0.54
N ARG A 133 -30.28 -2.18 0.53
CA ARG A 133 -29.54 -1.29 -0.38
C ARG A 133 -29.52 -1.88 -1.78
N ALA A 134 -29.42 -1.03 -2.79
CA ALA A 134 -29.29 -1.48 -4.17
C ALA A 134 -28.01 -2.33 -4.35
N PRO A 135 -28.03 -3.40 -5.17
CA PRO A 135 -26.95 -4.40 -5.26
C PRO A 135 -25.53 -3.82 -5.49
N HIS A 136 -25.42 -2.74 -6.26
CA HIS A 136 -24.15 -2.07 -6.54
C HIS A 136 -23.44 -1.53 -5.28
N ASN A 137 -24.18 -1.26 -4.19
CA ASN A 137 -23.58 -0.85 -2.91
C ASN A 137 -22.79 -2.00 -2.28
N TYR A 138 -23.35 -3.21 -2.29
CA TYR A 138 -22.67 -4.39 -1.75
C TYR A 138 -21.47 -4.77 -2.62
N PHE A 139 -21.63 -4.67 -3.93
CA PHE A 139 -20.52 -4.92 -4.85
C PHE A 139 -19.37 -3.93 -4.66
N HIS A 140 -19.65 -2.64 -4.42
CA HIS A 140 -18.63 -1.64 -4.09
C HIS A 140 -17.87 -1.97 -2.80
N VAL A 141 -18.57 -2.38 -1.74
CA VAL A 141 -17.90 -2.79 -0.49
C VAL A 141 -17.07 -4.06 -0.69
N PHE A 142 -17.63 -5.05 -1.38
CA PHE A 142 -16.95 -6.32 -1.65
C PHE A 142 -15.68 -6.12 -2.47
N LEU A 143 -15.75 -5.36 -3.57
CA LEU A 143 -14.58 -5.07 -4.40
C LEU A 143 -13.51 -4.31 -3.62
N GLY A 144 -13.90 -3.35 -2.77
CA GLY A 144 -12.97 -2.64 -1.89
C GLY A 144 -12.20 -3.58 -0.93
N LEU A 145 -12.85 -4.62 -0.41
CA LEU A 145 -12.19 -5.62 0.43
C LEU A 145 -11.21 -6.49 -0.36
N ILE A 146 -11.57 -6.89 -1.59
CA ILE A 146 -10.69 -7.65 -2.48
C ILE A 146 -9.43 -6.83 -2.82
N ILE A 147 -9.59 -5.54 -3.14
CA ILE A 147 -8.46 -4.63 -3.40
C ILE A 147 -7.53 -4.55 -2.19
N PHE A 148 -8.08 -4.41 -0.98
CA PHE A 148 -7.26 -4.36 0.24
C PHE A 148 -6.46 -5.64 0.46
N ILE A 149 -7.09 -6.82 0.29
CA ILE A 149 -6.42 -8.12 0.45
C ILE A 149 -5.33 -8.30 -0.61
N LEU A 150 -5.64 -7.99 -1.88
CA LEU A 150 -4.67 -8.07 -2.97
C LEU A 150 -3.50 -7.11 -2.76
N ALA A 151 -3.76 -5.89 -2.30
CA ALA A 151 -2.70 -4.93 -1.98
C ALA A 151 -1.80 -5.42 -0.84
N ALA A 152 -2.39 -5.98 0.22
CA ALA A 152 -1.64 -6.55 1.34
C ALA A 152 -0.71 -7.68 0.87
N PHE A 153 -1.23 -8.57 0.00
CA PHE A 153 -0.46 -9.63 -0.63
C PHE A 153 0.64 -9.07 -1.56
N GLN A 154 0.35 -8.04 -2.35
CA GLN A 154 1.31 -7.45 -3.28
C GLN A 154 2.47 -6.77 -2.57
N VAL A 155 2.21 -6.02 -1.48
CA VAL A 155 3.28 -5.42 -0.68
C VAL A 155 4.13 -6.52 -0.03
N HIS A 156 3.52 -7.58 0.49
CA HIS A 156 4.27 -8.73 1.01
C HIS A 156 5.13 -9.38 -0.08
N TYR A 157 4.55 -9.72 -1.22
CA TYR A 157 5.30 -10.34 -2.32
C TYR A 157 6.46 -9.45 -2.78
N GLY A 158 6.22 -8.13 -2.86
CA GLY A 158 7.22 -7.12 -3.16
C GLY A 158 8.41 -7.14 -2.20
N LEU A 159 8.13 -7.09 -0.89
CA LEU A 159 9.15 -6.99 0.16
C LEU A 159 9.95 -8.29 0.38
N TYR A 160 9.34 -9.45 0.13
CA TYR A 160 9.93 -10.75 0.48
C TYR A 160 10.47 -11.53 -0.72
N THR A 161 9.97 -11.26 -1.93
CA THR A 161 10.33 -12.01 -3.14
C THR A 161 10.81 -11.08 -4.24
N GLU A 162 9.96 -10.13 -4.66
CA GLU A 162 10.22 -9.35 -5.87
C GLU A 162 11.46 -8.47 -5.73
N TRP A 163 11.65 -7.85 -4.57
CA TRP A 163 12.82 -6.99 -4.35
C TRP A 163 14.13 -7.73 -4.63
N ALA A 164 14.29 -8.93 -4.06
CA ALA A 164 15.52 -9.70 -4.24
C ALA A 164 15.69 -10.16 -5.70
N PHE A 165 14.59 -10.52 -6.37
CA PHE A 165 14.59 -10.91 -7.77
C PHE A 165 14.96 -9.74 -8.70
N ALA A 166 14.31 -8.59 -8.54
CA ALA A 166 14.47 -7.42 -9.41
C ALA A 166 15.80 -6.68 -9.18
N THR A 167 16.32 -6.65 -7.95
CA THR A 167 17.53 -5.87 -7.60
C THR A 167 18.80 -6.72 -7.48
N GLY A 168 18.68 -8.06 -7.52
CA GLY A 168 19.81 -8.97 -7.33
C GLY A 168 20.27 -9.12 -5.88
N GLY A 169 19.63 -8.46 -4.92
CA GLY A 169 19.80 -8.71 -3.48
C GLY A 169 21.08 -8.14 -2.85
N LEU A 170 21.74 -7.17 -3.50
CA LEU A 170 22.89 -6.46 -2.91
C LEU A 170 22.47 -5.70 -1.64
N HIS A 171 21.38 -4.92 -1.74
CA HIS A 171 20.73 -4.31 -0.60
C HIS A 171 19.50 -5.13 -0.24
N VAL A 172 19.39 -5.56 1.02
CA VAL A 172 18.21 -6.29 1.50
C VAL A 172 17.14 -5.35 1.99
N VAL A 173 15.87 -5.73 1.82
CA VAL A 173 14.75 -5.00 2.43
C VAL A 173 14.95 -4.96 3.95
N PRO A 174 14.95 -3.77 4.58
CA PRO A 174 15.15 -3.66 6.01
C PRO A 174 13.99 -4.28 6.77
N ASP A 175 14.28 -4.92 7.90
CA ASP A 175 13.25 -5.58 8.71
C ASP A 175 12.21 -4.59 9.26
N SER A 176 12.58 -3.31 9.40
CA SER A 176 11.61 -2.24 9.74
C SER A 176 10.48 -2.13 8.73
N ALA A 177 10.75 -2.29 7.42
CA ALA A 177 9.71 -2.25 6.38
C ALA A 177 8.79 -3.47 6.46
N LYS A 178 9.36 -4.65 6.71
CA LYS A 178 8.61 -5.90 6.92
C LYS A 178 7.73 -5.82 8.18
N HIS A 179 8.27 -5.32 9.28
CA HIS A 179 7.52 -5.09 10.51
C HIS A 179 6.42 -4.04 10.32
N ALA A 180 6.69 -2.96 9.55
CA ALA A 180 5.67 -1.96 9.23
C ALA A 180 4.52 -2.57 8.44
N TRP A 181 4.80 -3.37 7.41
CA TRP A 181 3.76 -4.13 6.69
C TRP A 181 2.95 -5.01 7.64
N MET A 182 3.61 -5.79 8.49
CA MET A 182 2.94 -6.66 9.46
C MET A 182 2.02 -5.86 10.40
N ALA A 183 2.51 -4.73 10.93
CA ALA A 183 1.74 -3.85 11.80
C ALA A 183 0.50 -3.30 11.09
N LEU A 184 0.60 -2.88 9.82
CA LEU A 184 -0.54 -2.41 9.03
C LEU A 184 -1.61 -3.49 8.87
N ILE A 185 -1.22 -4.74 8.65
CA ILE A 185 -2.19 -5.86 8.55
C ILE A 185 -2.85 -6.13 9.91
N ILE A 186 -2.07 -6.19 10.98
CA ILE A 186 -2.57 -6.45 12.33
C ILE A 186 -3.57 -5.36 12.76
N VAL A 187 -3.18 -4.08 12.64
CA VAL A 187 -4.04 -2.94 13.00
C VAL A 187 -5.33 -2.95 12.18
N SER A 188 -5.24 -3.22 10.88
CA SER A 188 -6.41 -3.30 10.01
C SER A 188 -7.36 -4.44 10.39
N ALA A 189 -6.82 -5.59 10.83
CA ALA A 189 -7.60 -6.71 11.31
C ALA A 189 -8.31 -6.43 12.64
N PHE A 190 -7.62 -5.83 13.61
CA PHE A 190 -8.19 -5.48 14.92
C PHE A 190 -9.29 -4.42 14.81
N THR A 191 -9.10 -3.41 13.97
CA THR A 191 -10.11 -2.37 13.73
C THR A 191 -11.42 -2.96 13.20
N ARG A 192 -11.39 -4.16 12.59
CA ARG A 192 -12.57 -4.88 12.13
C ARG A 192 -13.25 -5.73 13.22
N SER A 193 -12.50 -6.28 14.19
CA SER A 193 -13.01 -7.24 15.18
C SER A 193 -13.54 -6.63 16.48
N SER A 194 -13.15 -5.40 16.82
CA SER A 194 -13.43 -4.79 18.13
C SER A 194 -14.79 -4.07 18.27
N LEU A 195 -15.83 -4.44 17.52
CA LEU A 195 -17.12 -3.72 17.56
C LEU A 195 -18.30 -4.64 17.89
N PRO A 196 -19.22 -4.22 18.80
CA PRO A 196 -20.47 -4.93 19.06
C PRO A 196 -21.34 -4.95 17.80
N GLN A 197 -21.99 -6.08 17.55
CA GLN A 197 -22.93 -6.28 16.44
C GLN A 197 -24.24 -5.52 16.64
#